data_AF-A0A382AJY1-F1
#
_entry.id   AF-A0A382AJY1-F1
#
_cell.length_a   1.000
_cell.length_b   1.000
_cell.length_c   1.000
_cell.angle_alpha   90.00
_cell.angle_beta   90.00
_cell.angle_gamma   90.00
#
_symmetry.space_group_name_H-M   'P 1'
#
loop_
_entity.id
_entity.type
_entity.pdbx_description
1 polymer ?
#
loop_
_entity_poly.entity_id
_entity_poly.type
_entity_poly.pdbx_seq_one_letter_code
_entity_poly.pdbx_strand_id
1 'polypeptide(L)'
;MFFLVSNSAVEASDIKKVKRLVARLQMEMLELKENSSNIAGEQLAILEPQNEKIDFLTKENLELSKKLKDLELKFLILEEKLGKYQKESSTEQLSELNELATVLALVTVGEISAIEPLILELINKGNNLKEDLLILLLAETQKSQGFIEKSLSYYVLLLSEYEKSPYLNRAIFEASELLGKMGHTAEQTSMLEALKDSEGTYGILARKKLGIEEPVENKEIDDNEDNQQKTDDNA
;
A
#
# COMPACT_ATOMS: atom_id res chain seq x y z
N MET A 1 106.48 -56.18 47.36
CA MET A 1 106.43 -54.70 47.23
C MET A 1 106.40 -54.35 45.76
N PHE A 2 105.63 -53.42 45.24
CA PHE A 2 104.42 -52.74 45.65
C PHE A 2 103.83 -52.22 44.33
N PHE A 3 102.53 -52.36 44.16
CA PHE A 3 101.76 -51.91 43.01
C PHE A 3 101.91 -50.40 42.76
N LEU A 4 102.10 -50.00 41.50
CA LEU A 4 101.70 -48.69 40.97
C LEU A 4 101.20 -48.90 39.54
N VAL A 5 100.09 -49.62 39.38
CA VAL A 5 98.81 -49.05 38.94
C VAL A 5 99.00 -47.85 38.01
N SER A 6 98.82 -48.15 36.73
CA SER A 6 98.25 -47.31 35.69
C SER A 6 97.06 -46.48 36.19
N ASN A 7 97.33 -45.37 36.89
CA ASN A 7 96.30 -44.46 37.40
C ASN A 7 96.16 -43.20 36.50
N SER A 8 97.27 -42.72 35.93
CA SER A 8 97.30 -41.51 35.09
C SER A 8 96.63 -41.68 33.72
N ALA A 9 96.65 -42.89 33.15
CA ALA A 9 96.01 -43.19 31.87
C ALA A 9 94.48 -43.36 31.99
N VAL A 10 93.99 -43.79 33.16
CA VAL A 10 92.56 -44.02 33.42
C VAL A 10 91.84 -42.70 33.71
N GLU A 11 92.40 -41.83 34.57
CA GLU A 11 91.85 -40.49 34.89
C GLU A 11 91.78 -39.55 33.67
N ALA A 12 92.82 -39.54 32.83
CA ALA A 12 92.83 -38.72 31.61
C ALA A 12 91.78 -39.19 30.58
N SER A 13 91.42 -40.49 30.60
CA SER A 13 90.38 -41.05 29.72
C SER A 13 88.98 -40.64 30.16
N ASP A 14 88.72 -40.61 31.47
CA ASP A 14 87.41 -40.27 32.03
C ASP A 14 87.14 -38.76 31.98
N ILE A 15 88.15 -37.93 32.22
CA ILE A 15 88.07 -36.47 32.01
C ILE A 15 87.73 -36.14 30.54
N LYS A 16 88.31 -36.88 29.58
CA LYS A 16 87.97 -36.72 28.16
C LYS A 16 86.54 -37.16 27.84
N LYS A 17 86.00 -38.19 28.50
CA LYS A 17 84.60 -38.61 28.34
C LYS A 17 83.65 -37.56 28.90
N VAL A 18 83.94 -37.01 30.09
CA VAL A 18 83.15 -35.94 30.71
C VAL A 18 83.16 -34.69 29.83
N LYS A 19 84.32 -34.26 29.31
CA LYS A 19 84.39 -33.12 28.38
C LYS A 19 83.58 -33.35 27.10
N ARG A 20 83.58 -34.58 26.55
CA ARG A 20 82.73 -34.93 25.40
C ARG A 20 81.24 -34.91 25.73
N LEU A 21 80.84 -35.39 26.92
CA LEU A 21 79.46 -35.34 27.38
C LEU A 21 78.98 -33.90 27.59
N VAL A 22 79.80 -33.05 28.22
CA VAL A 22 79.49 -31.62 28.41
C VAL A 22 79.37 -30.91 27.05
N ALA A 23 80.30 -31.16 26.11
CA ALA A 23 80.21 -30.59 24.77
C ALA A 23 78.96 -31.05 24.02
N ARG A 24 78.56 -32.33 24.17
CA ARG A 24 77.31 -32.85 23.59
C ARG A 24 76.08 -32.19 24.21
N LEU A 25 76.04 -32.06 25.53
CA LEU A 25 74.94 -31.40 26.24
C LEU A 25 74.83 -29.92 25.85
N GLN A 26 75.95 -29.22 25.66
CA GLN A 26 75.97 -27.84 25.19
C GLN A 26 75.42 -27.71 23.77
N MET A 27 75.75 -28.65 22.88
CA MET A 27 75.18 -28.70 21.53
C MET A 27 73.68 -28.98 21.57
N GLU A 28 73.23 -29.97 22.35
CA GLU A 28 71.79 -30.29 22.53
C GLU A 28 71.02 -29.09 23.10
N MET A 29 71.60 -28.36 24.06
CA MET A 29 71.01 -27.13 24.60
C MET A 29 70.92 -26.00 23.57
N LEU A 30 71.93 -25.87 22.70
CA LEU A 30 71.94 -24.86 21.65
C LEU A 30 70.87 -25.18 20.60
N GLU A 31 70.76 -26.45 20.20
CA GLU A 31 69.74 -26.95 19.28
C GLU A 31 68.33 -26.81 19.86
N LEU A 32 68.12 -27.14 21.15
CA LEU A 32 66.84 -26.92 21.83
C LEU A 32 66.45 -25.43 21.88
N LYS A 33 67.42 -24.55 22.14
CA LYS A 33 67.19 -23.10 22.17
C LYS A 33 66.80 -22.57 20.79
N GLU A 34 67.48 -23.02 19.74
CA GLU A 34 67.18 -22.66 18.36
C GLU A 34 65.79 -23.17 17.94
N ASN A 35 65.49 -24.44 18.20
CA ASN A 35 64.18 -25.03 17.90
C ASN A 35 63.05 -24.32 18.67
N SER A 36 63.25 -24.00 19.95
CA SER A 36 62.26 -23.24 20.73
C SER A 36 62.06 -21.82 20.19
N SER A 37 63.12 -21.16 19.72
CA SER A 37 63.04 -19.82 19.14
C SER A 37 62.30 -19.85 17.80
N ASN A 38 62.56 -20.85 16.96
CA ASN A 38 61.90 -21.01 15.67
C ASN A 38 60.39 -21.29 15.86
N ILE A 39 60.03 -22.19 16.77
CA ILE A 39 58.62 -22.46 17.10
C ILE A 39 57.92 -21.21 17.64
N ALA A 40 58.57 -20.43 18.50
CA ALA A 40 58.00 -19.17 19.00
C ALA A 40 57.80 -18.15 17.87
N GLY A 41 58.74 -18.06 16.92
CA GLY A 41 58.61 -17.23 15.72
C GLY A 41 57.47 -17.66 14.81
N GLU A 42 57.33 -18.96 14.57
CA GLU A 42 56.22 -19.53 13.79
C GLU A 42 54.86 -19.29 14.46
N GLN A 43 54.77 -19.42 15.78
CA GLN A 43 53.55 -19.11 16.53
C GLN A 43 53.18 -17.63 16.44
N LEU A 44 54.15 -16.72 16.56
CA LEU A 44 53.91 -15.29 16.40
C LEU A 44 53.44 -14.94 14.99
N ALA A 45 54.05 -15.53 13.96
CA ALA A 45 53.65 -15.32 12.57
C ALA A 45 52.22 -15.78 12.26
N ILE A 46 51.67 -16.71 13.05
CA ILE A 46 50.28 -17.16 12.95
C ILE A 46 49.35 -16.27 13.78
N LEU A 47 49.76 -15.84 14.97
CA LEU A 47 48.93 -15.08 15.90
C LEU A 47 48.76 -13.61 15.48
N GLU A 48 49.79 -12.99 14.92
CA GLU A 48 49.76 -11.58 14.48
C GLU A 48 48.65 -11.29 13.45
N PRO A 49 48.52 -12.03 12.33
CA PRO A 49 47.43 -11.79 11.37
C PRO A 49 46.05 -12.14 11.94
N GLN A 50 45.96 -13.07 12.90
CA GLN A 50 44.70 -13.36 13.58
C GLN A 50 44.26 -12.22 14.48
N ASN A 51 45.19 -11.60 15.22
CA ASN A 51 44.91 -10.44 16.05
C ASN A 51 44.48 -9.23 15.21
N GLU A 52 45.15 -8.98 14.08
CA GLU A 52 44.74 -7.92 13.13
C GLU A 52 43.32 -8.17 12.58
N LYS A 53 43.00 -9.43 12.27
CA LYS A 53 41.66 -9.83 11.81
C LYS A 53 40.60 -9.60 12.89
N ILE A 54 40.91 -9.94 14.14
CA ILE A 54 40.02 -9.71 15.29
C ILE A 54 39.77 -8.21 15.45
N ASP A 55 40.81 -7.39 15.45
CA ASP A 55 40.70 -5.94 15.60
C ASP A 55 39.85 -5.30 14.49
N PHE A 56 40.03 -5.76 13.24
CA PHE A 56 39.22 -5.31 12.12
C PHE A 56 37.75 -5.68 12.31
N LEU A 57 37.46 -6.95 12.62
CA LEU A 57 36.09 -7.44 12.83
C LEU A 57 35.42 -6.76 14.02
N THR A 58 36.16 -6.47 15.10
CA THR A 58 35.62 -5.74 16.26
C THR A 58 35.22 -4.32 15.89
N LYS A 59 36.03 -3.62 15.08
CA LYS A 59 35.70 -2.27 14.59
C LYS A 59 34.48 -2.30 13.67
N GLU A 60 34.45 -3.23 12.71
CA GLU A 60 33.33 -3.38 11.77
C GLU A 60 32.03 -3.70 12.51
N ASN A 61 32.06 -4.62 13.47
CA ASN A 61 30.90 -4.98 14.27
C ASN A 61 30.39 -3.79 15.12
N LEU A 62 31.30 -2.98 15.66
CA LEU A 62 30.93 -1.76 16.39
C LEU A 62 30.28 -0.71 15.47
N GLU A 63 30.77 -0.55 14.22
CA GLU A 63 30.13 0.32 13.23
C GLU A 63 28.76 -0.21 12.79
N LEU A 64 28.64 -1.50 12.54
CA LEU A 64 27.37 -2.15 12.19
C LEU A 64 26.35 -2.01 13.32
N SER A 65 26.77 -2.21 14.58
CA SER A 65 25.91 -2.03 15.74
C SER A 65 25.41 -0.58 15.88
N LYS A 66 26.25 0.41 15.57
CA LYS A 66 25.84 1.82 15.52
C LYS A 66 24.82 2.08 14.40
N LYS A 67 25.08 1.56 13.20
CA LYS A 67 24.15 1.68 12.05
C LYS A 67 22.80 1.01 12.34
N LEU A 68 22.81 -0.16 12.98
CA LEU A 68 21.60 -0.87 13.37
C LEU A 68 20.77 -0.04 14.35
N LYS A 69 21.40 0.53 15.38
CA LYS A 69 20.71 1.43 16.33
C LYS A 69 20.12 2.67 15.66
N ASP A 70 20.86 3.29 14.75
CA ASP A 70 20.34 4.45 13.98
C ASP A 70 19.15 4.05 13.11
N LEU A 71 19.18 2.86 12.51
CA LEU A 71 18.09 2.34 11.71
C LEU A 71 16.86 2.00 12.57
N GLU A 72 17.05 1.39 13.74
CA GLU A 72 15.98 1.14 14.72
C GLU A 72 15.29 2.44 15.15
N LEU A 73 16.07 3.51 15.42
CA LEU A 73 15.52 4.82 15.75
C LEU A 73 14.71 5.42 14.57
N LYS A 74 15.24 5.33 13.35
CA LYS A 74 14.51 5.77 12.14
C LYS A 74 13.22 5.00 11.94
N PHE A 75 13.22 3.69 12.21
CA PHE A 75 12.05 2.84 12.11
C PHE A 75 10.98 3.24 13.12
N LEU A 76 11.35 3.45 14.39
CA LEU A 76 10.43 3.93 15.42
C LEU A 76 9.79 5.28 15.07
N ILE A 77 10.57 6.22 14.53
CA ILE A 77 10.05 7.52 14.09
C ILE A 77 9.06 7.36 12.92
N LEU A 78 9.33 6.44 12.00
CA LEU A 78 8.45 6.14 10.88
C LEU A 78 7.14 5.50 11.36
N GLU A 79 7.19 4.54 12.29
CA GLU A 79 6.01 3.93 12.90
C GLU A 79 5.16 4.97 13.64
N GLU A 80 5.78 5.87 14.40
CA GLU A 80 5.06 6.95 15.10
C GLU A 80 4.36 7.88 14.09
N LYS A 81 5.07 8.28 13.03
CA LYS A 81 4.49 9.11 11.95
C LYS A 81 3.34 8.40 11.26
N LEU A 82 3.50 7.12 10.92
CA LEU A 82 2.45 6.32 10.30
C LEU A 82 1.21 6.23 11.21
N GLY A 83 1.42 6.00 12.50
CA GLY A 83 0.34 5.98 13.50
C GLY A 83 -0.37 7.32 13.64
N LYS A 84 0.35 8.46 13.53
CA LYS A 84 -0.27 9.80 13.48
C LYS A 84 -1.09 10.00 12.21
N TYR A 85 -0.53 9.70 11.03
CA TYR A 85 -1.25 9.79 9.76
C TYR A 85 -2.52 8.93 9.73
N GLN A 86 -2.48 7.70 10.27
CA GLN A 86 -3.67 6.85 10.34
C GLN A 86 -4.75 7.42 11.27
N LYS A 87 -4.36 8.00 12.41
CA LYS A 87 -5.30 8.66 13.32
C LYS A 87 -5.89 9.92 12.70
N GLU A 88 -5.06 10.76 12.09
CA GLU A 88 -5.47 11.97 11.38
C GLU A 88 -6.44 11.62 10.24
N SER A 89 -6.11 10.61 9.43
CA SER A 89 -7.00 10.11 8.37
C SER A 89 -8.32 9.57 8.92
N SER A 90 -8.31 8.85 10.04
CA SER A 90 -9.55 8.37 10.67
C SER A 90 -10.40 9.53 11.20
N THR A 91 -9.77 10.58 11.74
CA THR A 91 -10.50 11.78 12.19
C THR A 91 -11.05 12.60 11.03
N GLU A 92 -10.32 12.69 9.92
CA GLU A 92 -10.78 13.33 8.68
C GLU A 92 -11.98 12.57 8.11
N GLN A 93 -11.90 11.24 8.00
CA GLN A 93 -13.03 10.40 7.55
C GLN A 93 -14.28 10.56 8.44
N LEU A 94 -14.11 10.66 9.77
CA LEU A 94 -15.21 10.93 10.69
C LEU A 94 -15.78 12.34 10.51
N SER A 95 -14.93 13.34 10.24
CA SER A 95 -15.37 14.70 9.94
C SER A 95 -16.16 14.76 8.64
N GLU A 96 -15.67 14.11 7.57
CA GLU A 96 -16.35 13.98 6.28
C GLU A 96 -17.74 13.34 6.43
N LEU A 97 -17.82 12.25 7.21
CA LEU A 97 -19.10 11.57 7.49
C LEU A 97 -20.07 12.47 8.25
N ASN A 98 -19.57 13.24 9.21
CA ASN A 98 -20.39 14.16 9.99
C ASN A 98 -20.90 15.33 9.13
N GLU A 99 -20.07 15.87 8.23
CA GLU A 99 -20.47 16.90 7.26
C GLU A 99 -21.57 16.36 6.32
N LEU A 100 -21.41 15.16 5.77
CA LEU A 100 -22.43 14.51 4.93
C LEU A 100 -23.73 14.23 5.69
N ALA A 101 -23.64 13.72 6.93
CA ALA A 101 -24.80 13.47 7.77
C ALA A 101 -25.57 14.77 8.06
N THR A 102 -24.84 15.87 8.28
CA THR A 102 -25.43 17.21 8.45
C THR A 102 -26.16 17.66 7.19
N VAL A 103 -25.54 17.51 6.01
CA VAL A 103 -26.20 17.81 4.72
C VAL A 103 -27.48 17.00 4.56
N LEU A 104 -27.45 15.68 4.79
CA LEU A 104 -28.63 14.82 4.69
C LEU A 104 -29.74 15.22 5.68
N ALA A 105 -29.38 15.56 6.91
CA ALA A 105 -30.32 16.06 7.91
C ALA A 105 -31.01 17.34 7.44
N LEU A 106 -30.24 18.31 6.92
CA LEU A 106 -30.77 19.56 6.36
C LEU A 106 -31.70 19.32 5.16
N VAL A 107 -31.33 18.43 4.24
CA VAL A 107 -32.22 18.01 3.12
C VAL A 107 -33.54 17.46 3.66
N THR A 108 -33.48 16.60 4.69
CA THR A 108 -34.68 15.92 5.22
C THR A 108 -35.60 16.86 6.00
N VAL A 109 -35.06 17.86 6.72
CA VAL A 109 -35.88 18.86 7.42
C VAL A 109 -36.30 20.03 6.52
N GLY A 110 -35.84 20.07 5.26
CA GLY A 110 -36.18 21.13 4.30
C GLY A 110 -35.41 22.44 4.49
N GLU A 111 -34.28 22.42 5.22
CA GLU A 111 -33.40 23.57 5.41
C GLU A 111 -32.37 23.67 4.27
N ILE A 112 -32.85 23.94 3.06
CA ILE A 112 -32.09 23.76 1.82
C ILE A 112 -31.12 24.93 1.53
N SER A 113 -31.31 26.09 2.17
CA SER A 113 -30.50 27.29 1.95
C SER A 113 -29.05 27.18 2.43
N ALA A 114 -28.80 26.33 3.44
CA ALA A 114 -27.45 26.10 3.99
C ALA A 114 -26.69 24.97 3.26
N ILE A 115 -27.33 24.25 2.34
CA ILE A 115 -26.78 23.01 1.78
C ILE A 115 -25.71 23.28 0.74
N GLU A 116 -25.93 24.25 -0.14
CA GLU A 116 -24.99 24.56 -1.21
C GLU A 116 -23.57 24.88 -0.71
N PRO A 117 -23.35 25.81 0.25
CA PRO A 117 -21.99 26.09 0.71
C PRO A 117 -21.33 24.86 1.34
N LEU A 118 -22.09 24.01 2.05
CA LEU A 118 -21.57 22.79 2.66
C LEU A 118 -21.13 21.77 1.60
N ILE A 119 -21.92 21.57 0.55
CA ILE A 119 -21.53 20.65 -0.53
C ILE A 119 -20.35 21.18 -1.33
N LEU A 120 -20.29 22.49 -1.61
CA LEU A 120 -19.15 23.07 -2.30
C LEU A 120 -17.86 22.98 -1.47
N GLU A 121 -17.96 23.14 -0.15
CA GLU A 121 -16.84 22.93 0.76
C GLU A 121 -16.37 21.47 0.71
N LEU A 122 -17.30 20.51 0.74
CA LEU A 122 -17.01 19.08 0.57
C LEU A 122 -16.27 18.81 -0.75
N ILE A 123 -16.76 19.31 -1.88
CA ILE A 123 -16.12 19.14 -3.19
C ILE A 123 -14.70 19.74 -3.18
N ASN A 124 -14.53 20.97 -2.68
CA ASN A 124 -13.24 21.67 -2.71
C ASN A 124 -12.17 21.04 -1.80
N LYS A 125 -12.56 20.33 -0.75
CA LYS A 125 -11.64 19.63 0.15
C LYS A 125 -11.00 18.38 -0.49
N GLY A 126 -11.51 17.89 -1.62
CA GLY A 126 -11.02 16.67 -2.26
C GLY A 126 -11.26 15.42 -1.41
N ASN A 127 -12.50 15.27 -0.95
CA ASN A 127 -12.91 14.19 -0.04
C ASN A 127 -13.07 12.84 -0.76
N ASN A 128 -13.28 11.77 0.02
CA ASN A 128 -13.52 10.42 -0.52
C ASN A 128 -14.94 10.22 -1.08
N LEU A 129 -15.73 11.29 -1.21
CA LEU A 129 -17.10 11.22 -1.71
C LEU A 129 -17.09 11.29 -3.24
N LYS A 130 -18.09 10.67 -3.86
CA LYS A 130 -18.23 10.75 -5.31
C LYS A 130 -18.73 12.15 -5.70
N GLU A 131 -17.88 12.92 -6.36
CA GLU A 131 -18.18 14.30 -6.76
C GLU A 131 -19.43 14.40 -7.66
N ASP A 132 -19.65 13.43 -8.54
CA ASP A 132 -20.84 13.36 -9.39
C ASP A 132 -22.14 13.31 -8.59
N LEU A 133 -22.18 12.55 -7.49
CA LEU A 133 -23.32 12.50 -6.58
C LEU A 133 -23.52 13.82 -5.83
N LEU A 134 -22.44 14.48 -5.40
CA LEU A 134 -22.51 15.78 -4.74
C LEU A 134 -23.04 16.86 -5.69
N ILE A 135 -22.60 16.84 -6.95
CA ILE A 135 -23.11 17.75 -8.00
C ILE A 135 -24.58 17.47 -8.30
N LEU A 136 -24.98 16.20 -8.37
CA LEU A 136 -26.40 15.84 -8.52
C LEU A 136 -27.24 16.39 -7.35
N LEU A 137 -26.74 16.26 -6.12
CA LEU A 137 -27.43 16.79 -4.93
C LEU A 137 -27.54 18.31 -4.98
N LEU A 138 -26.50 19.01 -5.42
CA LEU A 138 -26.57 20.46 -5.70
C LEU A 138 -27.65 20.77 -6.74
N ALA A 139 -27.68 20.06 -7.86
CA ALA A 139 -28.68 20.27 -8.90
C ALA A 139 -30.11 20.12 -8.36
N GLU A 140 -30.39 19.05 -7.61
CA GLU A 140 -31.72 18.78 -7.05
C GLU A 140 -32.13 19.77 -5.94
N THR A 141 -31.19 20.16 -5.08
CA THR A 141 -31.45 21.13 -4.01
C THR A 141 -31.74 22.52 -4.58
N GLN A 142 -31.00 22.97 -5.59
CA GLN A 142 -31.33 24.22 -6.30
C GLN A 142 -32.68 24.13 -7.02
N LYS A 143 -33.00 22.99 -7.64
CA LYS A 143 -34.29 22.74 -8.28
C LYS A 143 -35.44 22.90 -7.29
N SER A 144 -35.30 22.30 -6.11
CA SER A 144 -36.32 22.34 -5.04
C SER A 144 -36.55 23.73 -4.48
N GLN A 145 -35.53 24.59 -4.48
CA GLN A 145 -35.61 26.00 -4.10
C GLN A 145 -36.18 26.90 -5.20
N GLY A 146 -36.40 26.36 -6.41
CA GLY A 146 -36.89 27.11 -7.56
C GLY A 146 -35.81 27.85 -8.35
N PHE A 147 -34.52 27.65 -8.03
CA PHE A 147 -33.39 28.24 -8.77
C PHE A 147 -33.09 27.42 -10.05
N ILE A 148 -33.97 27.55 -11.05
CA ILE A 148 -33.94 26.74 -12.29
C ILE A 148 -32.60 26.83 -13.03
N GLU A 149 -32.10 28.04 -13.30
CA GLU A 149 -30.86 28.24 -14.07
C GLU A 149 -29.64 27.64 -13.35
N LYS A 150 -29.59 27.80 -12.03
CA LYS A 150 -28.51 27.27 -11.21
C LYS A 150 -28.54 25.75 -11.12
N SER A 151 -29.74 25.18 -10.97
CA SER A 151 -29.97 23.74 -11.05
C SER A 151 -29.52 23.18 -12.40
N LEU A 152 -29.92 23.83 -13.50
CA LEU A 152 -29.52 23.45 -14.85
C LEU A 152 -27.99 23.50 -15.02
N SER A 153 -27.34 24.53 -14.47
CA SER A 153 -25.88 24.67 -14.53
C SER A 153 -25.16 23.48 -13.89
N TYR A 154 -25.65 22.99 -12.74
CA TYR A 154 -25.08 21.79 -12.11
C TYR A 154 -25.38 20.50 -12.87
N TYR A 155 -26.56 20.35 -13.47
CA TYR A 155 -26.80 19.21 -14.35
C TYR A 155 -25.85 19.24 -15.55
N VAL A 156 -25.70 20.39 -16.21
CA VAL A 156 -24.77 20.54 -17.34
C VAL A 156 -23.33 20.22 -16.93
N LEU A 157 -22.89 20.66 -15.75
CA LEU A 157 -21.58 20.29 -15.20
C LEU A 157 -21.42 18.77 -15.06
N LEU A 158 -22.46 18.08 -14.57
CA LEU A 158 -22.45 16.61 -14.47
C LEU A 158 -22.36 15.96 -15.86
N LEU A 159 -23.07 16.50 -16.86
CA LEU A 159 -23.03 16.01 -18.23
C LEU A 159 -21.68 16.21 -18.91
N SER A 160 -21.00 17.34 -18.66
CA SER A 160 -19.75 17.67 -19.33
C SER A 160 -18.53 17.00 -18.70
N GLU A 161 -18.47 16.93 -17.36
CA GLU A 161 -17.28 16.44 -16.66
C GLU A 161 -17.39 14.98 -16.22
N TYR A 162 -18.60 14.39 -16.20
CA TYR A 162 -18.85 13.05 -15.65
C TYR A 162 -19.63 12.12 -16.58
N GLU A 163 -19.13 11.94 -17.81
CA GLU A 163 -19.74 11.08 -18.85
C GLU A 163 -20.00 9.63 -18.43
N LYS A 164 -19.27 9.12 -17.43
CA LYS A 164 -19.41 7.74 -16.91
C LYS A 164 -20.25 7.65 -15.63
N SER A 165 -20.84 8.76 -15.20
CA SER A 165 -21.64 8.77 -13.98
C SER A 165 -22.87 7.86 -14.12
N PRO A 166 -23.21 7.04 -13.11
CA PRO A 166 -24.47 6.30 -13.10
C PRO A 166 -25.70 7.23 -13.08
N TYR A 167 -25.50 8.52 -12.81
CA TYR A 167 -26.56 9.53 -12.76
C TYR A 167 -26.72 10.30 -14.07
N LEU A 168 -25.97 9.97 -15.12
CA LEU A 168 -25.98 10.71 -16.38
C LEU A 168 -27.40 10.76 -17.00
N ASN A 169 -28.07 9.61 -17.11
CA ASN A 169 -29.41 9.56 -17.70
C ASN A 169 -30.43 10.39 -16.91
N ARG A 170 -30.30 10.42 -15.58
CA ARG A 170 -31.10 11.29 -14.71
C ARG A 170 -30.82 12.75 -15.01
N ALA A 171 -29.55 13.14 -15.07
CA ALA A 171 -29.15 14.52 -15.31
C ALA A 171 -29.59 15.02 -16.69
N ILE A 172 -29.50 14.19 -17.74
CA ILE A 172 -30.00 14.54 -19.07
C ILE A 172 -31.51 14.78 -19.02
N PHE A 173 -32.25 13.88 -18.38
CA PHE A 173 -33.71 13.99 -18.30
C PHE A 173 -34.12 15.24 -17.51
N GLU A 174 -33.56 15.43 -16.32
CA GLU A 174 -33.89 16.57 -15.46
C GLU A 174 -33.45 17.90 -16.09
N ALA A 175 -32.29 17.97 -16.75
CA ALA A 175 -31.90 19.15 -17.53
C ALA A 175 -32.91 19.46 -18.63
N SER A 176 -33.39 18.44 -19.35
CA SER A 176 -34.42 18.61 -20.38
C SER A 176 -35.74 19.14 -19.81
N GLU A 177 -36.12 18.72 -18.59
CA GLU A 177 -37.31 19.24 -17.90
C GLU A 177 -37.16 20.73 -17.58
N LEU A 178 -36.00 21.15 -17.12
CA LEU A 178 -35.72 22.55 -16.80
C LEU A 178 -35.70 23.42 -18.06
N LEU A 179 -35.06 22.95 -19.14
CA LEU A 179 -35.06 23.62 -20.43
C LEU A 179 -36.48 23.80 -20.98
N GLY A 180 -37.32 22.77 -20.87
CA GLY A 180 -38.73 22.86 -21.23
C GLY A 180 -39.49 23.92 -20.45
N LYS A 181 -39.27 24.01 -19.12
CA LYS A 181 -39.87 25.05 -18.27
C LYS A 181 -39.41 26.46 -18.65
N MET A 182 -38.19 26.60 -19.16
CA MET A 182 -37.63 27.85 -19.66
C MET A 182 -38.06 28.19 -21.10
N GLY A 183 -38.77 27.29 -21.79
CA GLY A 183 -39.21 27.47 -23.17
C GLY A 183 -38.19 27.08 -24.25
N HIS A 184 -37.06 26.47 -23.86
CA HIS A 184 -36.01 25.95 -24.74
C HIS A 184 -36.40 24.59 -25.32
N THR A 185 -37.43 24.60 -26.16
CA THR A 185 -38.07 23.38 -26.68
C THR A 185 -37.17 22.55 -27.60
N ALA A 186 -36.30 23.21 -28.38
CA ALA A 186 -35.37 22.53 -29.27
C ALA A 186 -34.30 21.76 -28.48
N GLU A 187 -33.71 22.42 -27.48
CA GLU A 187 -32.70 21.86 -26.60
C GLU A 187 -33.28 20.74 -25.71
N GLN A 188 -34.50 20.95 -25.18
CA GLN A 188 -35.24 19.90 -24.48
C GLN A 188 -35.42 18.65 -25.36
N THR A 189 -35.91 18.83 -26.59
CA THR A 189 -36.18 17.70 -27.50
C THR A 189 -34.90 16.94 -27.81
N SER A 190 -33.81 17.65 -28.11
CA SER A 190 -32.49 17.07 -28.36
C SER A 190 -31.98 16.21 -27.19
N MET A 191 -32.12 16.70 -25.95
CA MET A 191 -31.73 15.94 -24.75
C MET A 191 -32.61 14.71 -24.53
N LEU A 192 -33.92 14.81 -24.76
CA LEU A 192 -34.84 13.67 -24.66
C LEU A 192 -34.56 12.62 -25.73
N GLU A 193 -34.20 13.03 -26.95
CA GLU A 193 -33.81 12.12 -28.03
C GLU A 193 -32.54 11.34 -27.67
N ALA A 194 -31.58 11.95 -26.98
CA ALA A 194 -30.38 11.27 -26.48
C ALA A 194 -30.71 10.13 -25.49
N LEU A 195 -31.87 10.19 -24.82
CA LEU A 195 -32.33 9.16 -23.88
C LEU A 195 -33.27 8.13 -24.50
N LYS A 196 -33.74 8.33 -25.73
CA LYS A 196 -34.82 7.51 -26.31
C LYS A 196 -34.44 6.02 -26.40
N ASP A 197 -33.16 5.74 -26.65
CA ASP A 197 -32.61 4.39 -26.80
C ASP A 197 -32.05 3.85 -25.47
N SER A 198 -32.06 4.66 -24.41
CA SER A 198 -31.67 4.20 -23.07
C SER A 198 -32.71 3.24 -22.51
N GLU A 199 -32.21 2.16 -21.93
CA GLU A 199 -33.00 1.30 -21.05
C GLU A 199 -33.19 1.95 -19.68
N GLY A 200 -34.22 1.51 -18.94
CA GLY A 200 -34.53 1.98 -17.58
C GLY A 200 -35.43 3.22 -17.49
N THR A 201 -35.59 3.71 -16.27
CA THR A 201 -36.61 4.72 -15.90
C THR A 201 -36.58 5.97 -16.77
N TYR A 202 -35.40 6.57 -16.99
CA TYR A 202 -35.29 7.85 -17.69
C TYR A 202 -35.48 7.73 -19.20
N GLY A 203 -35.14 6.59 -19.80
CA GLY A 203 -35.47 6.33 -21.21
C GLY A 203 -36.97 6.15 -21.43
N ILE A 204 -37.65 5.46 -20.51
CA ILE A 204 -39.12 5.35 -20.51
C ILE A 204 -39.77 6.74 -20.40
N LEU A 205 -39.34 7.54 -19.43
CA LEU A 205 -39.86 8.90 -19.24
C LEU A 205 -39.60 9.79 -20.47
N ALA A 206 -38.44 9.65 -21.11
CA ALA A 206 -38.11 10.40 -22.31
C ALA A 206 -39.01 10.03 -23.50
N ARG A 207 -39.20 8.73 -23.78
CA ARG A 207 -40.11 8.26 -24.85
C ARG A 207 -41.55 8.74 -24.62
N LYS A 208 -42.04 8.62 -23.39
CA LYS A 208 -43.36 9.14 -23.00
C LYS A 208 -43.49 10.63 -23.29
N LYS A 209 -42.44 11.42 -23.04
CA LYS A 209 -42.45 12.87 -23.25
C LYS A 209 -42.33 13.26 -24.72
N LEU A 210 -41.66 12.44 -25.53
CA LEU A 210 -41.58 12.58 -26.98
C LEU A 210 -42.83 12.06 -27.72
N GLY A 211 -43.77 11.41 -27.00
CA GLY A 211 -44.97 10.82 -27.61
C GLY A 211 -44.68 9.53 -28.40
N ILE A 212 -43.60 8.82 -28.07
CA ILE A 212 -43.24 7.54 -28.67
C ILE A 212 -43.89 6.43 -27.84
N GLU A 213 -44.72 5.59 -28.46
CA GLU A 213 -45.28 4.40 -27.80
C GLU A 213 -44.15 3.43 -27.40
N GLU A 214 -44.23 2.87 -26.18
CA GLU A 214 -43.23 1.93 -25.69
C GLU A 214 -43.13 0.72 -26.64
N PRO A 215 -41.92 0.24 -26.97
CA PRO A 215 -41.79 -1.06 -27.60
C PRO A 215 -42.38 -2.10 -26.64
N VAL A 216 -43.41 -2.82 -27.12
CA VAL A 216 -44.01 -3.93 -26.40
C VAL A 216 -42.87 -4.85 -25.96
N GLU A 217 -42.75 -5.09 -24.65
CA GLU A 217 -41.90 -6.17 -24.12
C GLU A 217 -42.24 -7.42 -24.93
N ASN A 218 -41.33 -7.84 -25.81
CA ASN A 218 -41.35 -9.19 -26.34
C ASN A 218 -41.08 -10.10 -25.15
N LYS A 219 -42.13 -10.46 -24.42
CA LYS A 219 -42.12 -11.68 -23.66
C LYS A 219 -41.83 -12.76 -24.68
N GLU A 220 -40.60 -13.26 -24.68
CA GLU A 220 -40.28 -14.52 -25.30
C GLU A 220 -41.34 -15.52 -24.82
N ILE A 221 -42.26 -15.84 -25.71
CA ILE A 221 -43.11 -17.01 -25.55
C ILE A 221 -42.12 -18.16 -25.70
N ASP A 222 -41.81 -18.79 -24.57
CA ASP A 222 -41.14 -20.08 -24.51
C ASP A 222 -42.10 -21.10 -25.16
N ASP A 223 -42.05 -21.17 -26.49
CA ASP A 223 -42.64 -22.23 -27.29
C ASP A 223 -41.83 -23.51 -27.01
N ASN A 224 -42.16 -24.17 -25.90
CA ASN A 224 -41.90 -25.58 -25.70
C ASN A 224 -43.23 -26.35 -25.61
N GLU A 225 -43.95 -26.38 -26.73
CA GLU A 225 -44.68 -27.59 -27.09
C GLU A 225 -43.67 -28.59 -27.67
N ASP A 226 -43.34 -29.64 -26.93
CA ASP A 226 -43.78 -30.97 -27.37
C ASP A 226 -43.56 -32.10 -26.34
N ASN A 227 -44.60 -32.92 -26.24
CA ASN A 227 -44.62 -34.36 -25.92
C ASN A 227 -44.10 -34.87 -24.56
N GLN A 228 -45.02 -35.35 -23.72
CA GLN A 228 -45.19 -36.80 -23.56
C GLN A 228 -46.50 -37.22 -22.86
N GLN A 229 -47.30 -37.94 -23.65
CA GLN A 229 -48.00 -39.18 -23.31
C GLN A 229 -49.06 -39.23 -22.21
N LYS A 230 -50.31 -39.36 -22.69
CA LYS A 230 -51.37 -40.18 -22.11
C LYS A 230 -50.82 -41.51 -21.55
N THR A 231 -51.19 -41.80 -20.31
CA THR A 231 -51.58 -43.16 -19.93
C THR A 231 -52.91 -43.06 -19.21
N ASP A 232 -53.94 -43.58 -19.87
CA ASP A 232 -55.15 -44.06 -19.23
C ASP A 232 -54.77 -45.12 -18.18
N ASP A 233 -55.40 -45.09 -17.00
CA ASP A 233 -56.26 -46.19 -16.57
C ASP A 233 -56.89 -45.89 -15.20
N ASN A 234 -58.23 -45.86 -15.20
CA ASN A 234 -59.08 -45.98 -14.04
C ASN A 234 -59.31 -47.47 -13.75
N ALA A 235 -58.94 -47.95 -12.55
CA ALA A 235 -59.60 -49.04 -11.82
C ALA A 235 -59.24 -48.96 -10.33
#